data_AF-A0A6B8VSF9-F1
#
_entry.id   AF-A0A6B8VSF9-F1
#
_cell.length_a   1.000
_cell.length_b   1.000
_cell.length_c   1.000
_cell.angle_alpha   90.00
_cell.angle_beta   90.00
_cell.angle_gamma   90.00
#
_symmetry.space_group_name_H-M   'P 1'
#
loop_
_entity.id
_entity.type
_entity.pdbx_description
1 polymer ?
#
loop_
_entity_poly.entity_id
_entity_poly.type
_entity_poly.pdbx_seq_one_letter_code
_entity_poly.pdbx_strand_id
1 'polypeptide(L)'
;MHAASRAALAQVESHLDAALSGADNAIAVAAQLGTELFDVVEILDGDRGLRVAVADASAPAESRTGIVSDVFGGKVSDATLEVLKDAVTKAWSTPRELRTGLVELGRRSLLHSAEQQGQLGQVEDELFRLGRILDKETRLTQLLSDHAASAADRRGLLANVLYGKVTMITEALALQVIGRPERNPIDDLAKVAADAASLQGRTVAHVVAAGNLNADQQAALAEKLGRIYGRAMSIHSEVDPSLLGGMTIRVGDEVIDGSTAGKLQRLRLNLV
;
A
#
# COMPACT_ATOMS: atom_id res chain seq x y z
N MET A 1 0.03 -10.05 9.90
CA MET A 1 -1.29 -10.30 10.52
C MET A 1 -1.49 -11.77 10.84
N HIS A 2 -2.08 -12.08 11.99
CA HIS A 2 -2.56 -13.41 12.37
C HIS A 2 -3.76 -13.88 11.53
N ALA A 3 -4.09 -15.18 11.59
CA ALA A 3 -5.13 -15.79 10.77
C ALA A 3 -6.53 -15.18 11.00
N ALA A 4 -6.90 -14.95 12.26
CA ALA A 4 -8.19 -14.33 12.59
C ALA A 4 -8.28 -12.90 12.03
N SER A 5 -7.23 -12.09 12.21
CA SER A 5 -7.18 -10.73 11.65
C SER A 5 -7.19 -10.69 10.13
N ARG A 6 -6.54 -11.66 9.45
CA ARG A 6 -6.63 -11.78 7.98
C ARG A 6 -8.06 -12.10 7.52
N ALA A 7 -8.75 -12.99 8.23
CA ALA A 7 -10.15 -13.31 7.93
C ALA A 7 -11.08 -12.12 8.22
N ALA A 8 -10.86 -11.41 9.33
CA ALA A 8 -11.57 -10.18 9.67
C ALA A 8 -11.40 -9.11 8.59
N LEU A 9 -10.15 -8.84 8.19
CA LEU A 9 -9.84 -7.88 7.13
C LEU A 9 -10.55 -8.25 5.82
N ALA A 10 -10.41 -9.49 5.35
CA ALA A 10 -11.03 -9.94 4.10
C ALA A 10 -12.56 -9.80 4.10
N GLN A 11 -13.22 -10.00 5.24
CA GLN A 11 -14.67 -9.79 5.36
C GLN A 11 -15.05 -8.32 5.23
N VAL A 12 -14.31 -7.43 5.91
CA VAL A 12 -14.58 -5.98 5.86
C VAL A 12 -14.24 -5.40 4.50
N GLU A 13 -13.16 -5.87 3.85
CA GLU A 13 -12.81 -5.49 2.47
C GLU A 13 -13.93 -5.86 1.49
N SER A 14 -14.48 -7.07 1.60
CA SER A 14 -15.61 -7.51 0.76
C SER A 14 -16.84 -6.61 0.93
N HIS A 15 -17.17 -6.24 2.18
CA HIS A 15 -18.27 -5.32 2.46
C HIS A 15 -18.00 -3.90 1.95
N LEU A 16 -16.77 -3.41 2.11
CA LEU A 16 -16.34 -2.11 1.59
C LEU A 16 -16.48 -2.07 0.06
N ASP A 17 -15.95 -3.06 -0.65
CA ASP A 17 -16.00 -3.12 -2.11
C ASP A 17 -17.45 -3.17 -2.63
N ALA A 18 -18.32 -3.94 -1.95
CA ALA A 18 -19.73 -4.00 -2.26
C ALA A 18 -20.45 -2.65 -2.04
N ALA A 19 -20.13 -1.95 -0.94
CA ALA A 19 -20.69 -0.64 -0.64
C ALA A 19 -20.23 0.43 -1.66
N LEU A 20 -18.95 0.42 -2.05
CA LEU A 20 -18.41 1.36 -3.02
C LEU A 20 -18.95 1.12 -4.43
N SER A 21 -19.14 -0.13 -4.83
CA SER A 21 -19.68 -0.48 -6.16
C SER A 21 -21.15 -0.07 -6.36
N GLY A 22 -21.91 0.09 -5.27
CA GLY A 22 -23.32 0.45 -5.29
C GLY A 22 -23.63 1.93 -5.10
N ALA A 23 -22.61 2.80 -4.93
CA ALA A 23 -22.81 4.20 -4.58
C ALA A 23 -22.90 5.12 -5.82
N ASP A 24 -23.90 6.00 -5.85
CA ASP A 24 -24.12 6.98 -6.95
C ASP A 24 -22.93 7.97 -7.14
N ASN A 25 -22.09 8.14 -6.12
CA ASN A 25 -20.88 8.96 -6.12
C ASN A 25 -19.65 8.18 -5.63
N ALA A 26 -19.50 6.93 -6.08
CA ALA A 26 -18.45 6.00 -5.63
C ALA A 26 -17.05 6.61 -5.55
N ILE A 27 -16.65 7.43 -6.53
CA ILE A 27 -15.33 8.09 -6.56
C ILE A 27 -15.10 8.98 -5.34
N ALA A 28 -16.03 9.91 -5.08
CA ALA A 28 -15.91 10.89 -4.00
C ALA A 28 -16.07 10.22 -2.64
N VAL A 29 -17.01 9.28 -2.52
CA VAL A 29 -17.23 8.48 -1.32
C VAL A 29 -15.97 7.68 -0.97
N ALA A 30 -15.35 7.01 -1.94
CA ALA A 30 -14.13 6.24 -1.72
C ALA A 30 -12.94 7.13 -1.32
N ALA A 31 -12.79 8.31 -1.95
CA ALA A 31 -11.75 9.26 -1.60
C ALA A 31 -11.91 9.76 -0.14
N GLN A 32 -13.12 10.19 0.21
CA GLN A 32 -13.45 10.69 1.54
C GLN A 32 -13.29 9.61 2.60
N LEU A 33 -13.81 8.40 2.35
CA LEU A 33 -13.72 7.27 3.26
C LEU A 33 -12.26 6.89 3.55
N GLY A 34 -11.44 6.84 2.50
CA GLY A 34 -10.01 6.56 2.64
C GLY A 34 -9.29 7.56 3.54
N THR A 35 -9.53 8.87 3.34
CA THR A 35 -8.94 9.92 4.16
C THR A 35 -9.45 9.90 5.60
N GLU A 36 -10.77 9.79 5.80
CA GLU A 36 -11.37 9.75 7.14
C GLU A 36 -10.91 8.52 7.95
N LEU A 37 -10.71 7.37 7.31
CA LEU A 37 -10.12 6.19 7.97
C LEU A 37 -8.70 6.47 8.47
N PHE A 38 -7.88 7.24 7.73
CA PHE A 38 -6.55 7.61 8.19
C PHE A 38 -6.58 8.55 9.40
N ASP A 39 -7.53 9.47 9.45
CA ASP A 39 -7.77 10.35 10.59
C ASP A 39 -8.24 9.56 11.82
N VAL A 40 -9.12 8.58 11.63
CA VAL A 40 -9.56 7.66 12.69
C VAL A 40 -8.37 6.87 13.24
N VAL A 41 -7.52 6.33 12.37
CA VAL A 41 -6.30 5.62 12.78
C VAL A 41 -5.37 6.56 13.57
N GLU A 42 -5.31 7.85 13.24
CA GLU A 42 -4.52 8.84 13.99
C GLU A 42 -5.00 8.98 15.44
N ILE A 43 -6.31 9.10 15.61
CA ILE A 43 -6.94 9.17 16.93
C ILE A 43 -6.68 7.89 17.71
N LEU A 44 -6.82 6.71 17.08
CA LEU A 44 -6.55 5.41 17.72
C LEU A 44 -5.06 5.19 18.06
N ASP A 45 -4.14 5.83 17.35
CA ASP A 45 -2.73 5.76 17.68
C ASP A 45 -2.36 6.67 18.85
N GLY A 46 -3.03 7.82 18.98
CA GLY A 46 -2.91 8.73 20.12
C GLY A 46 -3.58 8.21 21.40
N ASP A 47 -4.65 7.44 21.30
CA ASP A 47 -5.39 6.90 22.45
C ASP A 47 -5.35 5.36 22.51
N ARG A 48 -4.44 4.84 23.34
CA ARG A 48 -4.32 3.40 23.59
C ARG A 48 -5.58 2.81 24.23
N GLY A 49 -6.24 3.53 25.13
CA GLY A 49 -7.43 3.06 25.85
C GLY A 49 -8.58 2.84 24.88
N LEU A 50 -8.85 3.85 24.04
CA LEU A 50 -9.84 3.77 22.97
C LEU A 50 -9.53 2.61 22.02
N ARG A 51 -8.30 2.50 21.53
CA ARG A 51 -7.90 1.42 20.61
C ARG A 51 -8.08 0.02 21.20
N VAL A 52 -7.82 -0.16 22.49
CA VAL A 52 -8.07 -1.44 23.18
C VAL A 52 -9.57 -1.69 23.30
N ALA A 53 -10.34 -0.69 23.72
CA ALA A 53 -11.79 -0.83 23.92
C ALA A 53 -12.53 -1.20 22.63
N VAL A 54 -12.20 -0.58 21.49
CA VAL A 54 -12.85 -0.89 20.21
C VAL A 54 -12.40 -2.23 19.60
N ALA A 55 -11.24 -2.75 20.01
CA ALA A 55 -10.69 -4.03 19.54
C ALA A 55 -11.00 -5.23 20.46
N ASP A 56 -11.67 -5.00 21.59
CA ASP A 56 -11.91 -6.04 22.58
C ASP A 56 -12.98 -7.03 22.13
N ALA A 57 -12.55 -8.16 21.55
CA ALA A 57 -13.44 -9.22 21.08
C ALA A 57 -14.22 -9.93 22.21
N SER A 58 -13.88 -9.71 23.49
CA SER A 58 -14.63 -10.25 24.63
C SER A 58 -15.85 -9.39 24.99
N ALA A 59 -15.87 -8.13 24.57
CA ALA A 59 -16.99 -7.22 24.79
C ALA A 59 -18.11 -7.45 23.75
N PRO A 60 -19.38 -7.21 24.12
CA PRO A 60 -20.50 -7.25 23.17
C PRO A 60 -20.25 -6.33 21.96
N ALA A 61 -20.68 -6.77 20.78
CA ALA A 61 -20.52 -5.98 19.54
C ALA A 61 -21.21 -4.60 19.65
N GLU A 62 -22.39 -4.55 20.28
CA GLU A 62 -23.15 -3.31 20.53
C GLU A 62 -22.36 -2.29 21.36
N SER A 63 -21.62 -2.74 22.37
CA SER A 63 -20.77 -1.85 23.17
C SER A 63 -19.64 -1.24 22.32
N ARG A 64 -19.02 -2.06 21.45
CA ARG A 64 -17.94 -1.60 20.57
C ARG A 64 -18.42 -0.64 19.50
N THR A 65 -19.56 -0.92 18.87
CA THR A 65 -20.16 -0.02 17.88
C THR A 65 -20.72 1.26 18.52
N GLY A 66 -21.19 1.18 19.77
CA GLY A 66 -21.54 2.34 20.59
C GLY A 66 -20.36 3.29 20.79
N ILE A 67 -19.21 2.77 21.25
CA ILE A 67 -17.98 3.57 21.40
C ILE A 67 -17.59 4.27 20.09
N VAL A 68 -17.62 3.53 18.97
CA VAL A 68 -17.31 4.11 17.65
C VAL A 68 -18.28 5.23 17.30
N SER A 69 -19.58 5.03 17.55
CA SER A 69 -20.62 6.03 17.26
C SER A 69 -20.46 7.27 18.13
N ASP A 70 -20.15 7.11 19.41
CA ASP A 70 -19.97 8.23 20.34
C ASP A 70 -18.72 9.07 20.02
N VAL A 71 -17.64 8.41 19.60
CA VAL A 71 -16.35 9.08 19.36
C VAL A 71 -16.29 9.71 17.96
N PHE A 72 -16.77 9.00 16.93
CA PHE A 72 -16.61 9.39 15.53
C PHE A 72 -17.91 9.86 14.86
N GLY A 73 -19.07 9.63 15.48
CA GLY A 73 -20.35 10.11 14.97
C GLY A 73 -20.35 11.62 14.75
N GLY A 74 -20.79 12.05 13.56
CA GLY A 74 -20.82 13.46 13.15
C GLY A 74 -19.43 14.07 12.85
N LYS A 75 -18.33 13.32 13.00
CA LYS A 75 -16.98 13.75 12.61
C LYS A 75 -16.50 13.10 11.32
N VAL A 76 -17.05 11.94 10.99
CA VAL A 76 -16.80 11.22 9.74
C VAL A 76 -18.13 11.02 9.01
N SER A 77 -18.07 10.73 7.72
CA SER A 77 -19.24 10.39 6.91
C SER A 77 -19.92 9.10 7.40
N ASP A 78 -21.21 8.96 7.07
CA ASP A 78 -21.99 7.77 7.41
C ASP A 78 -21.36 6.50 6.80
N ALA A 79 -20.82 6.60 5.59
CA ALA A 79 -20.13 5.49 4.93
C ALA A 79 -18.89 5.02 5.71
N THR A 80 -18.06 5.96 6.18
CA THR A 80 -16.91 5.64 7.04
C THR A 80 -17.36 5.05 8.37
N LEU A 81 -18.41 5.62 8.98
CA LEU A 81 -18.92 5.15 10.26
C LEU A 81 -19.42 3.70 10.18
N GLU A 82 -20.13 3.34 9.10
CA GLU A 82 -20.60 1.97 8.89
C GLU A 82 -19.45 0.98 8.66
N VAL A 83 -18.41 1.35 7.90
CA VAL A 83 -17.22 0.52 7.74
C VAL A 83 -16.46 0.36 9.06
N LEU A 84 -16.36 1.42 9.87
CA LEU A 84 -15.77 1.33 11.21
C LEU A 84 -16.56 0.39 12.12
N LYS A 85 -17.90 0.50 12.12
CA LYS A 85 -18.76 -0.40 12.90
C LYS A 85 -18.55 -1.85 12.47
N ASP A 86 -18.58 -2.13 11.16
CA ASP A 86 -18.33 -3.48 10.65
C ASP A 86 -16.95 -3.99 11.08
N ALA A 87 -15.91 -3.16 10.94
CA ALA A 87 -14.54 -3.49 11.34
C ALA A 87 -14.44 -3.85 12.83
N VAL A 88 -15.04 -3.06 13.73
CA VAL A 88 -14.95 -3.32 15.18
C VAL A 88 -15.81 -4.51 15.61
N THR A 89 -16.78 -4.97 14.82
CA THR A 89 -17.51 -6.20 15.15
C THR A 89 -16.68 -7.46 14.92
N LYS A 90 -15.68 -7.41 14.02
CA LYS A 90 -14.87 -8.59 13.67
C LYS A 90 -13.89 -8.99 14.78
N ALA A 91 -13.39 -10.22 14.67
CA ALA A 91 -12.43 -10.81 15.59
C ALA A 91 -10.99 -10.52 15.15
N TRP A 92 -10.38 -9.49 15.74
CA TRP A 92 -8.97 -9.15 15.54
C TRP A 92 -8.12 -9.82 16.61
N SER A 93 -6.97 -10.38 16.23
CA SER A 93 -6.08 -11.05 17.18
C SER A 93 -5.40 -10.06 18.14
N THR A 94 -5.19 -8.80 17.73
CA THR A 94 -4.68 -7.75 18.61
C THR A 94 -5.26 -6.37 18.25
N PRO A 95 -5.29 -5.42 19.20
CA PRO A 95 -5.69 -4.04 18.92
C PRO A 95 -4.80 -3.34 17.87
N ARG A 96 -3.52 -3.75 17.76
CA ARG A 96 -2.61 -3.26 16.72
C ARG A 96 -3.01 -3.76 15.35
N GLU A 97 -3.53 -4.99 15.25
CA GLU A 97 -3.95 -5.56 13.97
C GLU A 97 -5.28 -4.99 13.48
N LEU A 98 -6.22 -4.64 14.36
CA LEU A 98 -7.38 -3.81 13.98
C LEU A 98 -6.90 -2.48 13.37
N ARG A 99 -5.97 -1.80 14.05
CA ARG A 99 -5.42 -0.53 13.57
C ARG A 99 -4.71 -0.68 12.23
N THR A 100 -3.92 -1.74 12.01
CA THR A 100 -3.36 -2.05 10.69
C THR A 100 -4.46 -2.34 9.66
N GLY A 101 -5.51 -3.07 10.04
CA GLY A 101 -6.65 -3.35 9.15
C GLY A 101 -7.36 -2.09 8.67
N LEU A 102 -7.59 -1.12 9.55
CA LEU A 102 -8.16 0.18 9.17
C LEU A 102 -7.27 0.97 8.21
N VAL A 103 -5.95 0.87 8.35
CA VAL A 103 -4.99 1.44 7.39
C VAL A 103 -5.14 0.79 6.02
N GLU A 104 -5.18 -0.55 5.95
CA GLU A 104 -5.33 -1.25 4.67
C GLU A 104 -6.68 -0.95 4.01
N LEU A 105 -7.76 -0.83 4.79
CA LEU A 105 -9.08 -0.41 4.29
C LEU A 105 -9.05 1.02 3.72
N GLY A 106 -8.38 1.95 4.40
CA GLY A 106 -8.22 3.32 3.91
C GLY A 106 -7.43 3.39 2.59
N ARG A 107 -6.33 2.63 2.50
CA ARG A 107 -5.55 2.50 1.26
C ARG A 107 -6.38 1.90 0.12
N ARG A 108 -7.08 0.80 0.39
CA ARG A 108 -7.96 0.13 -0.58
C ARG A 108 -9.04 1.08 -1.10
N SER A 109 -9.65 1.86 -0.21
CA SER A 109 -10.67 2.83 -0.61
C SER A 109 -10.12 3.93 -1.52
N LEU A 110 -8.96 4.51 -1.18
CA LEU A 110 -8.28 5.48 -2.05
C LEU A 110 -7.90 4.89 -3.42
N LEU A 111 -7.39 3.65 -3.44
CA LEU A 111 -7.06 2.96 -4.68
C LEU A 111 -8.30 2.65 -5.52
N HIS A 112 -9.44 2.30 -4.90
CA HIS A 112 -10.70 2.14 -5.61
C HIS A 112 -11.21 3.47 -6.20
N SER A 113 -11.02 4.58 -5.49
CA SER A 113 -11.29 5.91 -6.05
C SER A 113 -10.44 6.18 -7.31
N ALA A 114 -9.16 5.81 -7.29
CA ALA A 114 -8.27 5.93 -8.45
C ALA A 114 -8.67 4.99 -9.60
N GLU A 115 -9.12 3.77 -9.28
CA GLU A 115 -9.63 2.80 -10.24
C GLU A 115 -10.83 3.35 -11.01
N GLN A 116 -11.83 3.86 -10.29
CA GLN A 116 -13.04 4.43 -10.87
C GLN A 116 -12.76 5.70 -11.69
N GLN A 117 -11.67 6.42 -11.39
CA GLN A 117 -11.20 7.57 -12.17
C GLN A 117 -10.32 7.17 -13.36
N GLY A 118 -9.99 5.89 -13.53
CA GLY A 118 -9.04 5.43 -14.55
C GLY A 118 -7.58 5.88 -14.30
N GLN A 119 -7.26 6.31 -13.09
CA GLN A 119 -5.96 6.84 -12.68
C GLN A 119 -5.09 5.83 -11.93
N LEU A 120 -5.58 4.60 -11.71
CA LEU A 120 -4.87 3.60 -10.90
C LEU A 120 -3.44 3.32 -11.42
N GLY A 121 -3.23 3.32 -12.75
CA GLY A 121 -1.89 3.14 -13.34
C GLY A 121 -0.98 4.35 -13.13
N GLN A 122 -1.55 5.56 -13.15
CA GLN A 122 -0.80 6.76 -12.80
C GLN A 122 -0.38 6.74 -11.33
N VAL A 123 -1.26 6.32 -10.42
CA VAL A 123 -0.95 6.19 -8.98
C VAL A 123 0.15 5.15 -8.75
N GLU A 124 0.05 3.98 -9.37
CA GLU A 124 1.08 2.93 -9.34
C GLU A 124 2.45 3.49 -9.78
N ASP A 125 2.51 4.13 -10.95
CA ASP A 125 3.74 4.71 -11.50
C ASP A 125 4.32 5.81 -10.61
N GLU A 126 3.47 6.69 -10.07
CA GLU A 126 3.90 7.78 -9.20
C GLU A 126 4.47 7.27 -7.87
N LEU A 127 3.82 6.28 -7.24
CA LEU A 127 4.33 5.64 -6.02
C LEU A 127 5.66 4.91 -6.27
N PHE A 128 5.77 4.20 -7.39
CA PHE A 128 7.01 3.54 -7.77
C PHE A 128 8.14 4.55 -8.03
N ARG A 129 7.86 5.63 -8.78
CA ARG A 129 8.83 6.71 -9.01
C ARG A 129 9.27 7.38 -7.70
N LEU A 130 8.34 7.59 -6.76
CA LEU A 130 8.66 8.15 -5.46
C LEU A 130 9.62 7.24 -4.67
N GLY A 131 9.34 5.94 -4.60
CA GLY A 131 10.23 4.97 -3.98
C GLY A 131 11.66 5.03 -4.56
N ARG A 132 11.78 5.17 -5.88
CA ARG A 132 13.08 5.33 -6.56
C ARG A 132 13.80 6.63 -6.24
N ILE A 133 13.06 7.74 -6.09
CA ILE A 133 13.63 9.02 -5.69
C ILE A 133 14.18 8.92 -4.26
N LEU A 134 13.43 8.29 -3.35
CA LEU A 134 13.87 8.06 -1.99
C LEU A 134 15.12 7.17 -1.92
N ASP A 135 15.20 6.11 -2.72
CA ASP A 135 16.38 5.25 -2.78
C ASP A 135 17.66 6.03 -3.18
N LYS A 136 17.53 6.96 -4.14
CA LYS A 136 18.64 7.82 -4.58
C LYS A 136 18.97 8.94 -3.59
N GLU A 137 17.97 9.49 -2.92
CA GLU A 137 18.11 10.62 -2.00
C GLU A 137 18.29 10.15 -0.55
N THR A 138 19.47 9.62 -0.23
CA THR A 138 19.77 9.01 1.08
C THR A 138 19.45 9.92 2.27
N ARG A 139 19.71 11.23 2.15
CA ARG A 139 19.41 12.20 3.22
C ARG A 139 17.91 12.34 3.46
N LEU A 140 17.11 12.41 2.39
CA LEU A 140 15.66 12.51 2.50
C LEU A 140 15.10 11.23 3.13
N THR A 141 15.56 10.07 2.67
CA THR A 141 15.14 8.77 3.23
C THR A 141 15.48 8.63 4.71
N GLN A 142 16.66 9.11 5.14
CA GLN A 142 17.02 9.14 6.56
C GLN A 142 16.06 10.00 7.39
N LEU A 143 15.73 11.20 6.92
CA LEU A 143 14.78 12.09 7.61
C LEU A 143 13.37 11.49 7.68
N LEU A 144 12.92 10.85 6.59
CA LEU A 144 11.61 10.19 6.54
C LEU A 144 11.56 8.88 7.36
N SER A 145 12.70 8.25 7.59
CA SER A 145 12.83 7.04 8.42
C SER A 145 13.13 7.35 9.89
N ASP A 146 13.38 8.61 10.24
CA ASP A 146 13.71 9.01 11.60
C ASP A 146 12.47 8.89 12.50
N HIS A 147 12.52 8.00 13.49
CA HIS A 147 11.42 7.78 14.42
C HIS A 147 11.43 8.77 15.60
N ALA A 148 12.50 9.57 15.76
CA ALA A 148 12.55 10.64 16.74
C ALA A 148 11.75 11.87 16.29
N ALA A 149 11.62 12.08 14.97
CA ALA A 149 10.76 13.10 14.39
C ALA A 149 9.28 12.73 14.54
N SER A 150 8.42 13.74 14.72
CA SER A 150 6.97 13.48 14.78
C SER A 150 6.44 13.03 13.42
N ALA A 151 5.38 12.22 13.42
CA ALA A 151 4.73 11.81 12.17
C ALA A 151 4.24 13.02 11.35
N ALA A 152 3.80 14.09 12.01
CA ALA A 152 3.38 15.33 11.39
C ALA A 152 4.55 16.02 10.65
N ASP A 153 5.72 16.11 11.27
CA ASP A 153 6.91 16.73 10.65
C ASP A 153 7.37 15.96 9.41
N ARG A 154 7.37 14.62 9.49
CA ARG A 154 7.75 13.76 8.35
C ARG A 154 6.76 13.88 7.19
N ARG A 155 5.47 13.90 7.49
CA ARG A 155 4.41 14.15 6.49
C ARG A 155 4.56 15.53 5.86
N GLY A 156 4.78 16.57 6.66
CA GLY A 156 5.00 17.93 6.17
C GLY A 156 6.21 18.04 5.25
N LEU A 157 7.32 17.38 5.60
CA LEU A 157 8.50 17.29 4.74
C LEU A 157 8.17 16.64 3.39
N LEU A 158 7.48 15.50 3.40
CA LEU A 158 7.10 14.81 2.17
C LEU A 158 6.09 15.63 1.34
N ALA A 159 5.08 16.23 1.97
CA ALA A 159 4.06 17.04 1.30
C ALA A 159 4.72 18.19 0.52
N ASN A 160 5.71 18.87 1.11
CA ASN A 160 6.47 19.92 0.40
C ASN A 160 7.24 19.39 -0.83
N VAL A 161 7.71 18.15 -0.78
CA VAL A 161 8.40 17.52 -1.91
C VAL A 161 7.43 17.15 -3.03
N LEU A 162 6.24 16.67 -2.68
CA LEU A 162 5.21 16.17 -3.59
C LEU A 162 4.30 17.27 -4.17
N TYR A 163 4.20 18.42 -3.50
CA TYR A 163 3.26 19.50 -3.84
C TYR A 163 3.25 19.82 -5.33
N GLY A 164 2.09 19.62 -5.96
CA GLY A 164 1.84 19.92 -7.38
C GLY A 164 2.51 18.97 -8.38
N LYS A 165 3.07 17.83 -7.95
CA LYS A 165 3.80 16.89 -8.82
C LYS A 165 3.14 15.54 -9.01
N VAL A 166 2.18 15.19 -8.15
CA VAL A 166 1.50 13.88 -8.13
C VAL A 166 0.00 14.08 -7.98
N THR A 167 -0.77 13.02 -8.22
CA THR A 167 -2.22 13.05 -7.94
C THR A 167 -2.50 13.18 -6.44
N MET A 168 -3.68 13.70 -6.10
CA MET A 168 -4.14 13.80 -4.71
C MET A 168 -4.17 12.43 -4.02
N ILE A 169 -4.50 11.36 -4.75
CA ILE A 169 -4.56 9.99 -4.22
C ILE A 169 -3.16 9.48 -3.90
N THR A 170 -2.20 9.65 -4.81
CA THR A 170 -0.79 9.32 -4.57
C THR A 170 -0.25 10.06 -3.36
N GLU A 171 -0.53 11.37 -3.25
CA GLU A 171 -0.08 12.17 -2.11
C GLU A 171 -0.65 11.64 -0.79
N ALA A 172 -1.96 11.39 -0.72
CA ALA A 172 -2.59 10.84 0.48
C ALA A 172 -2.01 9.47 0.89
N LEU A 173 -1.80 8.56 -0.07
CA LEU A 173 -1.18 7.26 0.17
C LEU A 173 0.27 7.39 0.65
N ALA A 174 1.07 8.24 0.01
CA ALA A 174 2.46 8.45 0.37
C ALA A 174 2.59 9.08 1.77
N LEU A 175 1.77 10.09 2.08
CA LEU A 175 1.75 10.71 3.41
C LEU A 175 1.29 9.72 4.48
N GLN A 176 0.34 8.84 4.18
CA GLN A 176 -0.06 7.79 5.10
C GLN A 176 1.09 6.84 5.40
N VAL A 177 1.81 6.37 4.38
CA VAL A 177 2.97 5.48 4.52
C VAL A 177 4.05 6.12 5.38
N ILE A 178 4.44 7.37 5.09
CA ILE A 178 5.46 8.10 5.86
C ILE A 178 5.01 8.43 7.29
N GLY A 179 3.71 8.63 7.50
CA GLY A 179 3.17 8.86 8.83
C GLY A 179 3.34 7.64 9.74
N ARG A 180 3.26 6.43 9.18
CA ARG A 180 3.29 5.17 9.92
C ARG A 180 4.14 4.11 9.17
N PRO A 181 5.46 4.30 9.08
CA PRO A 181 6.33 3.30 8.46
C PRO A 181 6.27 2.00 9.26
N GLU A 182 6.04 0.88 8.60
CA GLU A 182 6.08 -0.45 9.21
C GLU A 182 7.50 -1.02 9.17
N ARG A 183 8.20 -0.79 8.06
CA ARG A 183 9.58 -1.21 7.85
C ARG A 183 10.43 0.01 7.55
N ASN A 184 10.56 0.32 6.27
CA ASN A 184 11.18 1.53 5.77
C ASN A 184 10.24 2.17 4.72
N PRO A 185 10.32 3.48 4.52
CA PRO A 185 9.50 4.20 3.55
C PRO A 185 9.49 3.62 2.13
N ILE A 186 10.62 3.08 1.66
CA ILE A 186 10.78 2.63 0.28
C ILE A 186 10.00 1.33 0.06
N ASP A 187 10.22 0.34 0.92
CA ASP A 187 9.53 -0.95 0.88
C ASP A 187 8.03 -0.77 1.09
N ASP A 188 7.64 0.12 2.00
CA ASP A 188 6.24 0.36 2.30
C ASP A 188 5.52 1.06 1.13
N LEU A 189 6.19 1.99 0.41
CA LEU A 189 5.66 2.58 -0.83
C LEU A 189 5.57 1.54 -1.96
N ALA A 190 6.58 0.68 -2.10
CA ALA A 190 6.58 -0.39 -3.09
C ALA A 190 5.43 -1.38 -2.86
N LYS A 191 5.10 -1.67 -1.59
CA LYS A 191 3.93 -2.47 -1.23
C LYS A 191 2.63 -1.83 -1.71
N VAL A 192 2.41 -0.55 -1.44
CA VAL A 192 1.18 0.15 -1.87
C VAL A 192 1.08 0.24 -3.39
N ALA A 193 2.21 0.41 -4.11
CA ALA A 193 2.24 0.34 -5.57
C ALA A 193 1.85 -1.07 -6.08
N ALA A 194 2.31 -2.13 -5.41
CA ALA A 194 1.91 -3.49 -5.73
C ALA A 194 0.42 -3.76 -5.46
N ASP A 195 -0.14 -3.18 -4.40
CA ASP A 195 -1.57 -3.25 -4.10
C ASP A 195 -2.39 -2.55 -5.20
N ALA A 196 -1.94 -1.39 -5.69
CA ALA A 196 -2.56 -0.68 -6.82
C ALA A 196 -2.58 -1.52 -8.10
N ALA A 197 -1.46 -2.18 -8.43
CA ALA A 197 -1.38 -3.06 -9.59
C ALA A 197 -2.29 -4.30 -9.44
N SER A 198 -2.33 -4.89 -8.24
CA SER A 198 -3.16 -6.06 -7.92
C SER A 198 -4.64 -5.79 -8.19
N LEU A 199 -5.12 -4.59 -7.84
CA LEU A 199 -6.49 -4.16 -8.13
C LEU A 199 -6.80 -4.09 -9.64
N GLN A 200 -5.82 -3.76 -10.49
CA GLN A 200 -5.98 -3.84 -11.95
C GLN A 200 -6.00 -5.29 -12.49
N GLY A 201 -5.96 -6.30 -11.61
CA GLY A 201 -5.73 -7.69 -11.99
C GLY A 201 -4.32 -7.92 -12.56
N ARG A 202 -3.38 -7.01 -12.25
CA ARG A 202 -1.99 -7.08 -12.69
C ARG A 202 -1.08 -7.50 -11.55
N THR A 203 -0.08 -8.31 -11.86
CA THR A 203 1.02 -8.62 -10.92
C THR A 203 2.22 -7.75 -11.27
N VAL A 204 2.81 -7.07 -10.28
CA VAL A 204 4.05 -6.28 -10.49
C VAL A 204 5.24 -7.21 -10.62
N ALA A 205 6.02 -7.04 -11.69
CA ALA A 205 7.34 -7.62 -11.85
C ALA A 205 8.39 -6.52 -11.80
N HIS A 206 9.24 -6.56 -10.78
CA HIS A 206 10.42 -5.70 -10.70
C HIS A 206 11.54 -6.29 -11.54
N VAL A 207 11.99 -5.55 -12.55
CA VAL A 207 12.99 -6.02 -13.52
C VAL A 207 14.22 -5.16 -13.42
N VAL A 208 15.33 -5.73 -12.96
CA VAL A 208 16.64 -5.05 -12.97
C VAL A 208 17.41 -5.55 -14.18
N ALA A 209 17.70 -4.66 -15.14
CA ALA A 209 18.38 -4.99 -16.39
C ALA A 209 19.72 -4.25 -16.50
N ALA A 210 20.68 -4.83 -17.22
CA ALA A 210 21.98 -4.18 -17.44
C ALA A 210 21.90 -2.91 -18.31
N GLY A 211 20.81 -2.74 -19.06
CA GLY A 211 20.55 -1.59 -19.93
C GLY A 211 19.07 -1.22 -19.94
N ASN A 212 18.76 -0.03 -20.47
CA ASN A 212 17.38 0.46 -20.52
C ASN A 212 16.53 -0.41 -21.44
N LEU A 213 15.36 -0.84 -20.95
CA LEU A 213 14.39 -1.56 -21.75
C LEU A 213 13.55 -0.56 -22.54
N ASN A 214 13.39 -0.79 -23.84
CA ASN A 214 12.47 0.00 -24.64
C ASN A 214 11.01 -0.51 -24.46
N ALA A 215 10.04 0.27 -24.93
CA ALA A 215 8.62 -0.05 -24.77
C ALA A 215 8.24 -1.42 -25.37
N ASP A 216 8.80 -1.77 -26.53
CA ASP A 216 8.55 -3.06 -27.19
C ASP A 216 9.08 -4.24 -26.35
N GLN A 217 10.26 -4.08 -25.74
CA GLN A 217 10.86 -5.07 -24.86
C GLN A 217 10.08 -5.23 -23.56
N GLN A 218 9.61 -4.12 -22.97
CA GLN A 218 8.76 -4.15 -21.78
C GLN A 218 7.43 -4.86 -22.08
N ALA A 219 6.79 -4.55 -23.21
CA ALA A 219 5.55 -5.19 -23.64
C ALA A 219 5.74 -6.70 -23.88
N ALA A 220 6.81 -7.09 -24.59
CA ALA A 220 7.12 -8.50 -24.83
C ALA A 220 7.43 -9.26 -23.53
N LEU A 221 8.06 -8.60 -22.55
CA LEU A 221 8.33 -9.19 -21.25
C LEU A 221 7.04 -9.36 -20.42
N ALA A 222 6.17 -8.34 -20.44
CA ALA A 222 4.87 -8.39 -19.79
C ALA A 222 4.01 -9.55 -20.33
N GLU A 223 3.98 -9.74 -21.66
CA GLU A 223 3.24 -10.84 -22.30
C GLU A 223 3.80 -12.22 -21.90
N LYS A 224 5.13 -12.37 -21.92
CA LYS A 224 5.77 -13.64 -21.53
C LYS A 224 5.53 -13.99 -20.06
N LEU A 225 5.76 -13.04 -19.15
CA LEU A 225 5.49 -13.25 -17.74
C LEU A 225 4.00 -13.49 -17.50
N GLY A 226 3.12 -12.82 -18.25
CA GLY A 226 1.68 -13.02 -18.11
C GLY A 226 1.22 -14.41 -18.54
N ARG A 227 1.86 -15.01 -19.55
CA ARG A 227 1.65 -16.42 -19.91
C ARG A 227 2.13 -17.39 -18.84
N ILE A 228 3.23 -17.08 -18.15
CA ILE A 228 3.81 -17.94 -17.11
C ILE A 228 2.94 -17.91 -15.85
N TYR A 229 2.54 -16.72 -15.41
CA TYR A 229 1.81 -16.53 -14.15
C TYR A 229 0.28 -16.49 -14.32
N GLY A 230 -0.23 -16.54 -15.55
CA GLY A 230 -1.66 -16.56 -15.86
C GLY A 230 -2.40 -15.27 -15.50
N ARG A 231 -1.69 -14.14 -15.38
CA ARG A 231 -2.23 -12.82 -15.01
C ARG A 231 -1.61 -11.73 -15.87
N ALA A 232 -2.27 -10.59 -16.02
CA ALA A 232 -1.64 -9.44 -16.65
C ALA A 232 -0.44 -8.97 -15.80
N MET A 233 0.61 -8.45 -16.42
CA MET A 233 1.85 -8.08 -15.70
C MET A 233 2.13 -6.60 -15.87
N SER A 234 2.45 -5.92 -14.76
CA SER A 234 3.02 -4.58 -14.78
C SER A 234 4.54 -4.69 -14.65
N ILE A 235 5.29 -4.09 -15.57
CA ILE A 235 6.76 -4.20 -15.62
C ILE A 235 7.37 -2.91 -15.09
N HIS A 236 8.00 -3.02 -13.91
CA HIS A 236 8.78 -1.94 -13.34
C HIS A 236 10.26 -2.18 -13.58
N SER A 237 10.81 -1.52 -14.60
CA SER A 237 12.21 -1.71 -14.99
C SER A 237 13.18 -0.72 -14.34
N GLU A 238 14.29 -1.25 -13.86
CA GLU A 238 15.45 -0.53 -13.35
C GLU A 238 16.71 -0.92 -14.14
N VAL A 239 17.64 0.03 -14.29
CA VAL A 239 18.92 -0.20 -14.96
C VAL A 239 20.02 -0.32 -13.91
N ASP A 240 20.68 -1.47 -13.86
CA ASP A 240 21.87 -1.72 -13.04
C ASP A 240 23.02 -2.24 -13.92
N PRO A 241 23.99 -1.38 -14.28
CA PRO A 241 25.16 -1.77 -15.08
C PRO A 241 26.02 -2.87 -14.43
N SER A 242 25.92 -3.08 -13.11
CA SER A 242 26.72 -4.08 -12.38
C SER A 242 26.36 -5.52 -12.77
N LEU A 243 25.19 -5.73 -13.38
CA LEU A 243 24.75 -7.03 -13.87
C LEU A 243 25.58 -7.56 -15.05
N LEU A 244 26.37 -6.68 -15.71
CA LEU A 244 27.23 -6.95 -16.88
C LEU A 244 26.50 -7.45 -18.14
N GLY A 245 25.26 -7.90 -18.00
CA GLY A 245 24.39 -8.37 -19.07
C GLY A 245 23.19 -9.15 -18.52
N GLY A 246 22.12 -9.26 -19.30
CA GLY A 246 20.89 -9.91 -18.88
C GLY A 246 20.03 -9.07 -17.93
N MET A 247 19.14 -9.73 -17.20
CA MET A 247 18.22 -9.11 -16.24
C MET A 247 17.86 -10.06 -15.10
N THR A 248 17.49 -9.48 -13.96
CA THR A 248 16.92 -10.16 -12.80
C THR A 248 15.47 -9.70 -12.65
N ILE A 249 14.55 -10.64 -12.54
CA ILE A 249 13.12 -10.38 -12.42
C ILE A 249 12.66 -10.84 -11.04
N ARG A 250 11.96 -9.99 -10.29
CA ARG A 250 11.33 -10.34 -9.02
C ARG A 250 9.81 -10.19 -9.14
N VAL A 251 9.09 -11.26 -8.83
CA VAL A 251 7.61 -11.30 -8.80
C VAL A 251 7.18 -11.81 -7.44
N GLY A 252 6.67 -10.92 -6.58
CA GLY A 252 6.40 -11.27 -5.17
C GLY A 252 7.68 -11.75 -4.47
N ASP A 253 7.65 -12.99 -3.97
CA ASP A 253 8.79 -13.64 -3.29
C ASP A 253 9.72 -14.43 -4.24
N GLU A 254 9.34 -14.57 -5.52
CA GLU A 254 10.12 -15.31 -6.50
C GLU A 254 11.13 -14.40 -7.21
N VAL A 255 12.38 -14.85 -7.33
CA VAL A 255 13.44 -14.15 -8.06
C VAL A 255 13.97 -15.04 -9.18
N ILE A 256 13.83 -14.57 -10.42
CA ILE A 256 14.39 -15.18 -11.62
C ILE A 256 15.65 -14.40 -12.00
N ASP A 257 16.82 -14.95 -11.69
CA ASP A 257 18.11 -14.35 -12.02
C ASP A 257 18.69 -14.90 -13.33
N GLY A 258 18.54 -14.10 -14.39
CA GLY A 258 19.11 -14.30 -15.70
C GLY A 258 20.38 -13.48 -15.97
N SER A 259 20.94 -12.81 -14.95
CA SER A 259 22.08 -11.90 -15.12
C SER A 259 23.41 -12.63 -15.37
N THR A 260 24.32 -11.98 -16.10
CA THR A 260 25.68 -12.48 -16.33
C THR A 260 26.47 -12.49 -15.01
N ALA A 261 26.33 -11.45 -14.19
CA ALA A 261 26.92 -11.38 -12.85
C ALA A 261 26.50 -12.57 -11.98
N GLY A 262 25.20 -12.88 -11.91
CA GLY A 262 24.69 -14.01 -11.13
C GLY A 262 25.14 -15.38 -11.66
N LYS A 263 25.29 -15.54 -12.99
CA LYS A 263 25.89 -16.76 -13.58
C LYS A 263 27.36 -16.91 -13.18
N LEU A 264 28.16 -15.85 -13.23
CA LEU A 264 29.57 -15.87 -12.81
C LEU A 264 29.72 -16.20 -11.32
N GLN A 265 28.84 -15.65 -10.48
CA GLN A 265 28.86 -15.92 -9.04
C GLN A 265 28.52 -17.38 -8.71
N ARG A 266 27.51 -17.97 -9.39
CA ARG A 266 27.18 -19.39 -9.26
C ARG A 266 28.33 -20.31 -9.69
N LEU A 267 29.02 -19.97 -10.78
CA LEU A 267 30.21 -20.72 -11.23
C LEU A 267 31.33 -20.67 -10.19
N ARG A 268 31.60 -19.49 -9.62
CA ARG A 268 32.62 -19.32 -8.58
C ARG A 268 32.30 -20.12 -7.31
N LEU A 269 31.03 -20.17 -6.89
CA LEU A 269 30.60 -20.93 -5.72
C LEU A 269 30.71 -22.46 -5.92
N ASN A 270 30.57 -22.95 -7.14
CA ASN A 270 30.71 -24.37 -7.47
C ASN A 270 32.17 -24.82 -7.70
N LEU A 271 33.13 -23.89 -7.65
CA LEU A 271 34.56 -24.13 -7.83
C LEU A 271 35.35 -24.12 -6.51
N VAL A 272 34.66 -23.97 -5.37
CA VAL A 272 35.19 -24.08 -4.00
C VAL A 272 34.57 -25.31 -3.35
#